data_AF-A0A2M7XKV6-F1
#
_entry.id   AF-A0A2M7XKV6-F1
#
_cell.length_a   1.000
_cell.length_b   1.000
_cell.length_c   1.000
_cell.angle_alpha   90.00
_cell.angle_beta   90.00
_cell.angle_gamma   90.00
#
_symmetry.space_group_name_H-M   'P 1'
#
loop_
_entity.id
_entity.type
_entity.pdbx_description
1 polymer ?
#
loop_
_entity_poly.entity_id
_entity_poly.type
_entity_poly.pdbx_seq_one_letter_code
_entity_poly.pdbx_strand_id
1 'polypeptide(L)'
;MQKYELVLMLDASLQEKERQNTVSSLENEIKDCILKKDDMGLRKTMYDFHRVRGHNNFYIHSYYIQAENKDLDVIKKQLLYNKAIARYFIFKMNSTDEFFMFDELQTKLSKFLEESEEKKTGQKVSFFMNKENKKYLTWKAITILKKYMTRFGSIKPRKYTKNPVLTQKKVKECIHRARELGLLEYIK
;
A
#
# COMPACT_ATOMS: atom_id res chain seq x y z
N MET A 1 -5.87 -11.82 -19.23
CA MET A 1 -6.42 -11.05 -18.09
C MET A 1 -5.29 -10.34 -17.35
N GLN A 2 -5.53 -9.12 -16.88
CA GLN A 2 -4.53 -8.29 -16.22
C GLN A 2 -4.65 -8.43 -14.69
N LYS A 3 -3.52 -8.39 -13.98
CA LYS A 3 -3.48 -8.44 -12.52
C LYS A 3 -3.50 -7.04 -11.92
N TYR A 4 -4.26 -6.90 -10.85
CA TYR A 4 -4.42 -5.66 -10.10
C TYR A 4 -4.37 -5.92 -8.59
N GLU A 5 -4.05 -4.87 -7.87
CA GLU A 5 -4.21 -4.80 -6.42
C GLU A 5 -5.32 -3.78 -6.13
N LEU A 6 -6.44 -4.27 -5.62
CA LEU A 6 -7.56 -3.45 -5.14
C LEU A 6 -7.37 -3.20 -3.65
N VAL A 7 -7.30 -1.94 -3.25
CA VAL A 7 -7.19 -1.54 -1.84
C VAL A 7 -8.46 -0.77 -1.47
N LEU A 8 -9.12 -1.20 -0.40
CA LEU A 8 -10.31 -0.60 0.14
C LEU A 8 -10.00 0.01 1.50
N MET A 9 -10.54 1.21 1.73
CA MET A 9 -10.49 1.88 3.01
C MET A 9 -11.92 2.07 3.50
N LEU A 10 -12.29 1.37 4.57
CA LEU A 10 -13.59 1.45 5.22
C LEU A 10 -13.51 2.40 6.40
N ASP A 11 -14.54 3.20 6.60
CA ASP A 11 -14.60 4.13 7.72
C ASP A 11 -14.68 3.38 9.05
N ALA A 12 -13.82 3.74 10.01
CA ALA A 12 -13.83 3.14 11.34
C ALA A 12 -15.05 3.57 12.18
N SER A 13 -15.76 4.64 11.81
CA SER A 13 -16.95 5.09 12.52
C SER A 13 -18.17 4.19 12.32
N LEU A 14 -18.16 3.33 11.30
CA LEU A 14 -19.28 2.44 10.98
C LEU A 14 -19.43 1.33 12.02
N GLN A 15 -20.59 0.68 12.06
CA GLN A 15 -20.74 -0.52 12.88
C GLN A 15 -19.98 -1.69 12.26
N GLU A 16 -19.47 -2.60 13.10
CA GLU A 16 -18.73 -3.76 12.63
C GLU A 16 -19.53 -4.63 11.66
N LYS A 17 -20.82 -4.85 11.96
CA LYS A 17 -21.74 -5.60 11.12
C LYS A 17 -21.88 -4.98 9.72
N GLU A 18 -21.98 -3.66 9.63
CA GLU A 18 -22.09 -2.95 8.35
C GLU A 18 -20.81 -3.07 7.52
N ARG A 19 -19.64 -2.98 8.16
CA ARG A 19 -18.35 -3.19 7.51
C ARG A 19 -18.21 -4.63 7.00
N GLN A 20 -18.50 -5.61 7.84
CA GLN A 20 -18.43 -7.03 7.46
C GLN A 20 -19.38 -7.34 6.30
N ASN A 21 -20.63 -6.86 6.37
CA ASN A 21 -21.59 -7.02 5.27
C ASN A 21 -21.08 -6.39 3.96
N THR A 22 -20.47 -5.20 4.04
CA THR A 22 -19.90 -4.52 2.87
C THR A 22 -18.77 -5.35 2.25
N VAL A 23 -17.85 -5.84 3.06
CA VAL A 23 -16.73 -6.67 2.61
C VAL A 23 -17.24 -7.98 2.02
N SER A 24 -18.14 -8.69 2.71
CA SER A 24 -18.69 -9.95 2.23
C SER A 24 -19.50 -9.79 0.95
N SER A 25 -20.29 -8.71 0.82
CA SER A 25 -21.04 -8.42 -0.41
C SER A 25 -20.09 -8.26 -1.59
N LEU A 26 -19.04 -7.46 -1.42
CA LEU A 26 -18.04 -7.26 -2.47
C LEU A 26 -17.30 -8.56 -2.79
N GLU A 27 -16.81 -9.28 -1.78
CA GLU A 27 -16.08 -10.54 -1.97
C GLU A 27 -16.92 -11.59 -2.71
N ASN A 28 -18.23 -11.62 -2.50
CA ASN A 28 -19.13 -12.50 -3.24
C ASN A 28 -19.27 -12.10 -4.72
N GLU A 29 -19.34 -10.80 -5.01
CA GLU A 29 -19.48 -10.29 -6.38
C GLU A 29 -18.21 -10.49 -7.21
N ILE A 30 -17.04 -10.26 -6.62
CA ILE A 30 -15.75 -10.39 -7.32
C ILE A 30 -15.03 -11.71 -7.03
N LYS A 31 -15.74 -12.70 -6.49
CA LYS A 31 -15.19 -13.98 -6.01
C LYS A 31 -14.29 -14.65 -7.05
N ASP A 32 -14.74 -14.68 -8.30
CA ASP A 32 -14.03 -15.33 -9.40
C ASP A 32 -12.77 -14.56 -9.84
N CYS A 33 -12.68 -13.28 -9.48
CA CYS A 33 -11.52 -12.43 -9.77
C CYS A 33 -10.46 -12.47 -8.66
N ILE A 34 -10.80 -12.87 -7.43
CA ILE A 34 -9.88 -12.81 -6.27
C ILE A 34 -8.89 -13.97 -6.32
N LEU A 35 -7.59 -13.64 -6.31
CA LEU A 35 -6.51 -14.60 -6.19
C LEU A 35 -5.99 -14.71 -4.75
N LYS A 36 -5.85 -13.57 -4.05
CA LYS A 36 -5.40 -13.50 -2.65
C LYS A 36 -6.04 -12.29 -1.96
N LYS A 37 -6.11 -12.34 -0.63
CA LYS A 37 -6.61 -11.25 0.21
C LYS A 37 -5.67 -10.98 1.37
N ASP A 38 -5.67 -9.74 1.83
CA ASP A 38 -4.89 -9.21 2.94
C ASP A 38 -5.77 -8.25 3.73
N ASP A 39 -6.16 -8.69 4.93
CA ASP A 39 -6.88 -7.85 5.88
C ASP A 39 -5.86 -7.17 6.80
N MET A 40 -5.65 -5.88 6.58
CA MET A 40 -4.71 -5.09 7.38
C MET A 40 -5.36 -4.59 8.68
N GLY A 41 -6.66 -4.79 8.86
CA GLY A 41 -7.42 -4.31 10.01
C GLY A 41 -7.38 -2.79 10.17
N LEU A 42 -7.57 -2.34 11.42
CA LEU A 42 -7.60 -0.94 11.77
C LEU A 42 -6.21 -0.30 11.64
N ARG A 43 -6.12 0.79 10.87
CA ARG A 43 -4.91 1.59 10.70
C ARG A 43 -5.21 3.07 10.84
N LYS A 44 -4.30 3.77 11.51
CA LYS A 44 -4.33 5.23 11.62
C LYS A 44 -3.54 5.84 10.48
N THR A 45 -4.19 6.73 9.75
CA THR A 45 -3.63 7.48 8.63
C THR A 45 -2.98 8.77 9.14
N MET A 46 -1.98 9.24 8.39
CA MET A 46 -1.16 10.40 8.77
C MET A 46 -1.88 11.73 8.64
N TYR A 47 -2.95 11.79 7.85
CA TYR A 47 -3.73 12.99 7.58
C TYR A 47 -5.18 12.61 7.26
N ASP A 48 -6.10 13.58 7.31
CA ASP A 48 -7.51 13.36 7.07
C ASP A 48 -7.84 13.36 5.57
N PHE A 49 -8.74 12.47 5.17
CA PHE A 49 -9.19 12.37 3.78
C PHE A 49 -10.36 13.31 3.45
N HIS A 50 -10.53 14.38 4.23
CA HIS A 50 -11.49 15.46 4.03
C HIS A 50 -12.97 15.01 4.07
N ARG A 51 -13.28 13.82 4.61
CA ARG A 51 -14.66 13.41 4.92
C ARG A 51 -15.13 14.03 6.24
N VAL A 52 -14.40 13.75 7.32
CA VAL A 52 -14.64 14.32 8.65
C VAL A 52 -13.28 14.61 9.28
N ARG A 53 -13.08 15.86 9.73
CA ARG A 53 -11.81 16.30 10.31
C ARG A 53 -11.48 15.47 11.56
N GLY A 54 -10.28 14.91 11.62
CA GLY A 54 -9.82 14.09 12.75
C GLY A 54 -10.20 12.61 12.70
N HIS A 55 -11.04 12.18 11.75
CA HIS A 55 -11.34 10.76 11.52
C HIS A 55 -10.27 10.13 10.63
N ASN A 56 -9.16 9.74 11.26
CA ASN A 56 -7.99 9.20 10.56
C ASN A 56 -7.86 7.68 10.70
N ASN A 57 -8.81 7.02 11.34
CA ASN A 57 -8.78 5.57 11.52
C ASN A 57 -9.62 4.90 10.43
N PHE A 58 -9.04 3.93 9.73
CA PHE A 58 -9.69 3.19 8.66
C PHE A 58 -9.38 1.71 8.78
N TYR A 59 -10.34 0.86 8.42
CA TYR A 59 -10.07 -0.55 8.17
C TYR A 59 -9.61 -0.70 6.73
N ILE A 60 -8.43 -1.29 6.52
CA ILE A 60 -7.84 -1.41 5.18
C ILE A 60 -7.85 -2.87 4.75
N HIS A 61 -8.46 -3.13 3.60
CA HIS A 61 -8.42 -4.44 2.95
C HIS A 61 -7.71 -4.32 1.61
N SER A 62 -6.87 -5.29 1.30
CA SER A 62 -6.11 -5.36 0.06
C SER A 62 -6.37 -6.71 -0.62
N TYR A 63 -6.75 -6.65 -1.89
CA TYR A 63 -7.11 -7.81 -2.69
C TYR A 63 -6.20 -7.88 -3.91
N TYR A 64 -5.64 -9.06 -4.13
CA TYR A 64 -4.98 -9.39 -5.37
C TYR A 64 -6.00 -9.99 -6.32
N ILE A 65 -6.30 -9.26 -7.39
CA ILE A 65 -7.35 -9.65 -8.33
C ILE A 65 -6.81 -9.81 -9.74
N GLN A 66 -7.45 -10.67 -10.51
CA GLN A 66 -7.23 -10.82 -11.95
C GLN A 66 -8.55 -10.55 -12.66
N ALA A 67 -8.59 -9.48 -13.45
CA ALA A 67 -9.82 -8.94 -14.02
C ALA A 67 -9.59 -8.48 -15.47
N GLU A 68 -10.66 -8.47 -16.25
CA GLU A 68 -10.70 -7.75 -17.53
C GLU A 68 -11.15 -6.30 -17.34
N ASN A 69 -11.05 -5.48 -18.39
CA ASN A 69 -11.45 -4.08 -18.30
C ASN A 69 -12.96 -3.92 -18.00
N LYS A 70 -13.80 -4.83 -18.52
CA LYS A 70 -15.25 -4.82 -18.27
C LYS A 70 -15.55 -5.05 -16.79
N ASP A 71 -14.90 -6.05 -16.18
CA ASP A 71 -15.08 -6.37 -14.76
C ASP A 71 -14.63 -5.20 -13.88
N LEU A 72 -13.52 -4.55 -14.22
CA LEU A 72 -13.05 -3.38 -13.49
C LEU A 72 -14.04 -2.22 -13.49
N ASP A 73 -14.76 -2.00 -14.57
CA ASP A 73 -15.75 -0.92 -14.64
C ASP A 73 -16.98 -1.24 -13.77
N VAL A 74 -17.37 -2.52 -13.68
CA VAL A 74 -18.40 -2.99 -12.75
C VAL A 74 -17.95 -2.76 -11.30
N ILE A 75 -16.74 -3.19 -10.97
CA ILE A 75 -16.14 -3.03 -9.63
C ILE A 75 -16.10 -1.55 -9.24
N LYS A 76 -15.58 -0.67 -10.11
CA LYS A 76 -15.49 0.77 -9.83
C LYS A 76 -16.85 1.39 -9.55
N LYS A 77 -17.88 1.02 -10.34
CA LYS A 77 -19.24 1.52 -10.15
C LYS A 77 -19.79 1.12 -8.78
N GLN A 78 -19.66 -0.16 -8.40
CA GLN A 78 -20.12 -0.65 -7.10
C GLN A 78 -19.42 0.04 -5.93
N LEU A 79 -18.09 0.18 -6.00
CA LEU A 79 -17.30 0.84 -4.96
C LEU A 79 -17.64 2.33 -4.82
N LEU A 80 -18.02 3.02 -5.90
CA LEU A 80 -18.39 4.43 -5.89
C LEU A 80 -19.68 4.69 -5.11
N TYR A 81 -20.68 3.82 -5.23
CA TYR A 81 -22.00 4.01 -4.61
C TYR A 81 -22.07 3.50 -3.16
N ASN A 82 -21.07 2.75 -2.72
CA ASN A 82 -21.06 2.22 -1.37
C ASN A 82 -20.58 3.26 -0.35
N LYS A 83 -21.51 3.76 0.47
CA LYS A 83 -21.24 4.77 1.51
C LYS A 83 -20.23 4.30 2.56
N ALA A 84 -20.15 3.00 2.82
CA ALA A 84 -19.24 2.42 3.81
C ALA A 84 -17.77 2.52 3.39
N ILE A 85 -17.52 2.55 2.09
CA ILE A 85 -16.18 2.71 1.52
C ILE A 85 -15.83 4.19 1.54
N ALA A 86 -14.79 4.53 2.29
CA ALA A 86 -14.25 5.88 2.36
C ALA A 86 -13.49 6.23 1.08
N ARG A 87 -12.58 5.34 0.69
CA ARG A 87 -11.78 5.43 -0.54
C ARG A 87 -11.44 4.04 -1.03
N TYR A 88 -11.17 3.93 -2.34
CA TYR A 88 -10.60 2.74 -2.93
C TYR A 88 -9.50 3.12 -3.92
N PHE A 89 -8.56 2.21 -4.13
CA PHE A 89 -7.48 2.34 -5.10
C PHE A 89 -7.33 1.04 -5.87
N ILE A 90 -7.06 1.15 -7.17
CA ILE A 90 -6.79 0.00 -8.03
C ILE A 90 -5.41 0.22 -8.65
N PHE A 91 -4.44 -0.56 -8.22
CA PHE A 91 -3.09 -0.49 -8.74
C PHE A 91 -2.86 -1.61 -9.75
N LYS A 92 -2.44 -1.25 -10.96
CA LYS A 92 -2.02 -2.24 -11.95
C LYS A 92 -0.72 -2.92 -11.48
N MET A 93 -0.71 -4.25 -11.46
CA MET A 93 0.46 -5.04 -11.12
C MET A 93 1.15 -5.57 -12.39
N ASN A 94 2.47 -5.45 -12.46
CA ASN A 94 3.23 -6.06 -13.54
C ASN A 94 3.41 -7.56 -13.30
N SER A 95 3.82 -8.30 -14.33
CA SER A 95 4.10 -9.74 -14.22
C SER A 95 5.19 -10.06 -13.19
N THR A 96 6.10 -9.13 -12.93
CA THR A 96 7.20 -9.26 -11.97
C THR A 96 6.82 -8.86 -10.54
N ASP A 97 5.67 -8.23 -10.34
CA ASP A 97 5.27 -7.72 -9.03
C ASP A 97 4.64 -8.84 -8.20
N GLU A 98 5.10 -8.97 -6.95
CA GLU A 98 4.59 -9.95 -6.00
C GLU A 98 3.57 -9.29 -5.05
N PHE A 99 2.51 -10.02 -4.73
CA PHE A 99 1.56 -9.62 -3.71
C PHE A 99 2.05 -10.09 -2.33
N PHE A 100 2.19 -9.15 -1.39
CA PHE A 100 2.62 -9.42 -0.02
C PHE A 100 1.49 -9.11 0.97
N MET A 101 1.41 -9.89 2.04
CA MET A 101 0.61 -9.55 3.22
C MET A 101 1.31 -8.42 3.99
N PHE A 102 0.58 -7.41 4.42
CA PHE A 102 1.17 -6.19 4.96
C PHE A 102 1.99 -6.43 6.24
N ASP A 103 1.39 -7.14 7.22
CA ASP A 103 2.00 -7.34 8.54
C ASP A 103 3.19 -8.30 8.50
N GLU A 104 3.09 -9.37 7.70
CA GLU A 104 4.20 -10.29 7.45
C GLU A 104 5.39 -9.56 6.80
N LEU A 105 5.10 -8.71 5.82
CA LEU A 105 6.12 -7.92 5.14
C LEU A 105 6.76 -6.91 6.10
N GLN A 106 5.99 -6.20 6.93
CA GLN A 106 6.57 -5.27 7.90
C GLN A 106 7.50 -5.99 8.85
N THR A 107 7.05 -7.10 9.43
CA THR A 107 7.83 -7.89 10.40
C THR A 107 9.13 -8.38 9.78
N LYS A 108 9.05 -8.92 8.55
CA LYS A 108 10.22 -9.38 7.81
C LYS A 108 11.21 -8.25 7.55
N LEU A 109 10.73 -7.10 7.07
CA LEU A 109 11.59 -5.96 6.74
C LEU A 109 12.18 -5.28 7.98
N SER A 110 11.48 -5.25 9.11
CA SER A 110 12.02 -4.75 10.38
C SER A 110 13.19 -5.61 10.86
N LYS A 111 13.06 -6.95 10.83
CA LYS A 111 14.16 -7.87 11.18
C LYS A 111 15.39 -7.65 10.29
N PHE A 112 15.18 -7.52 8.98
CA PHE A 112 16.28 -7.20 8.05
C PHE A 112 16.99 -5.88 8.37
N LEU A 113 16.25 -4.88 8.87
CA LEU A 113 16.82 -3.59 9.25
C LEU A 113 17.63 -3.69 10.54
N GLU A 114 17.11 -4.37 11.57
CA GLU A 114 17.82 -4.60 12.83
C GLU A 114 19.16 -5.31 12.58
N GLU A 115 19.15 -6.41 11.83
CA GLU A 115 20.36 -7.16 11.44
C GLU A 115 21.36 -6.34 10.60
N SER A 116 20.89 -5.29 9.92
CA SER A 116 21.71 -4.42 9.08
C SER A 116 22.29 -3.22 9.85
N GLU A 117 21.55 -2.68 10.81
CA GLU A 117 21.96 -1.55 11.65
C GLU A 117 23.06 -1.93 12.63
N GLU A 118 23.05 -3.17 13.14
CA GLU A 118 24.15 -3.73 13.94
C GLU A 118 25.51 -3.74 13.19
N LYS A 119 25.49 -3.66 11.85
CA LYS A 119 26.69 -3.87 11.03
C LYS A 119 27.35 -2.60 10.49
N LYS A 120 26.76 -1.40 10.61
CA LYS A 120 27.29 -0.21 9.88
C LYS A 120 27.24 1.13 10.63
N THR A 121 28.43 1.60 11.00
CA THR A 121 28.78 3.03 11.11
C THR A 121 28.69 3.71 9.72
N GLY A 122 27.72 4.60 9.53
CA GLY A 122 27.77 5.67 8.50
C GLY A 122 27.42 5.34 7.03
N GLN A 123 26.88 4.17 6.68
CA GLN A 123 26.62 3.85 5.25
C GLN A 123 25.26 4.34 4.70
N LYS A 124 25.32 4.76 3.43
CA LYS A 124 24.23 5.33 2.63
C LYS A 124 23.13 4.29 2.32
N VAL A 125 21.88 4.73 2.28
CA VAL A 125 20.69 3.89 2.03
C VAL A 125 20.71 3.31 0.61
N SER A 126 20.94 2.00 0.46
CA SER A 126 20.96 1.31 -0.85
C SER A 126 20.21 -0.02 -0.86
N PHE A 127 19.16 -0.17 -0.05
CA PHE A 127 18.43 -1.45 0.11
C PHE A 127 17.95 -2.04 -1.24
N PHE A 128 17.41 -1.22 -2.14
CA PHE A 128 16.88 -1.66 -3.45
C PHE A 128 17.95 -1.72 -4.56
N MET A 129 19.21 -1.48 -4.22
CA MET A 129 20.33 -1.70 -5.13
C MET A 129 20.61 -3.20 -5.30
N ASN A 130 20.40 -3.99 -4.23
CA ASN A 130 20.43 -5.45 -4.35
C ASN A 130 19.24 -5.92 -5.21
N LYS A 131 19.53 -6.75 -6.23
CA LYS A 131 18.52 -7.29 -7.14
C LYS A 131 17.45 -8.11 -6.40
N GLU A 132 17.84 -8.85 -5.38
CA GLU A 132 16.93 -9.71 -4.59
C GLU A 132 15.91 -8.89 -3.80
N ASN A 133 16.30 -7.70 -3.36
CA ASN A 133 15.45 -6.81 -2.57
C ASN A 133 14.44 -6.02 -3.42
N LYS A 134 14.59 -6.01 -4.75
CA LYS A 134 13.69 -5.29 -5.66
C LYS A 134 12.26 -5.80 -5.61
N LYS A 135 12.04 -7.07 -5.24
CA LYS A 135 10.69 -7.63 -5.08
C LYS A 135 9.89 -6.95 -3.98
N TYR A 136 10.57 -6.46 -2.93
CA TYR A 136 9.93 -5.72 -1.83
C TYR A 136 9.58 -4.28 -2.20
N LEU A 137 9.76 -3.87 -3.46
CA LEU A 137 9.44 -2.52 -3.91
C LEU A 137 7.94 -2.38 -4.19
N THR A 138 7.18 -2.36 -3.10
CA THR A 138 5.72 -2.21 -3.06
C THR A 138 5.34 -1.08 -2.11
N TRP A 139 4.14 -0.53 -2.24
CA TRP A 139 3.65 0.51 -1.32
C TRP A 139 3.51 -0.01 0.11
N LYS A 140 3.34 -1.33 0.28
CA LYS A 140 3.27 -1.97 1.59
C LYS A 140 4.59 -1.90 2.36
N ALA A 141 5.75 -1.76 1.73
CA ALA A 141 7.06 -1.78 2.40
C ALA A 141 7.41 -0.49 3.19
N ILE A 142 6.50 -0.03 4.06
CA ILE A 142 6.55 1.25 4.78
C ILE A 142 7.87 1.44 5.55
N THR A 143 8.34 0.42 6.28
CA THR A 143 9.60 0.46 7.05
C THR A 143 10.80 0.86 6.20
N ILE A 144 10.95 0.26 5.02
CA ILE A 144 12.03 0.56 4.09
C ILE A 144 11.78 1.89 3.36
N LEU A 145 10.56 2.14 2.89
CA LEU A 145 10.24 3.36 2.14
C LEU A 145 10.53 4.62 2.96
N LYS A 146 10.31 4.61 4.28
CA LYS A 146 10.68 5.71 5.20
C LYS A 146 12.17 6.06 5.14
N LYS A 147 13.07 5.09 4.93
CA LYS A 147 14.52 5.37 4.78
C LYS A 147 14.84 6.17 3.51
N TYR A 148 13.97 6.15 2.50
CA TYR A 148 14.07 6.94 1.27
C TYR A 148 13.39 8.31 1.37
N MET A 149 12.84 8.66 2.53
CA MET A 149 12.28 9.98 2.82
C MET A 149 13.23 10.77 3.72
N THR A 150 13.18 12.08 3.60
CA THR A 150 13.83 13.03 4.53
C THR A 150 12.98 13.20 5.78
N ARG A 151 13.53 13.83 6.82
CA ARG A 151 12.80 14.19 8.06
C ARG A 151 11.57 15.06 7.83
N PHE A 152 11.52 15.77 6.69
CA PHE A 152 10.41 16.64 6.30
C PHE A 152 9.41 15.93 5.37
N GLY A 153 9.59 14.63 5.14
CA GLY A 153 8.79 13.84 4.23
C GLY A 153 9.21 13.94 2.76
N SER A 154 10.03 14.90 2.32
CA SER A 154 10.48 14.95 0.92
C SER A 154 11.23 13.67 0.52
N ILE A 155 11.03 13.18 -0.71
CA ILE A 155 11.71 11.97 -1.22
C ILE A 155 13.18 12.30 -1.46
N LYS A 156 14.09 11.48 -0.92
CA LYS A 156 15.54 11.69 -1.06
C LYS A 156 15.95 11.67 -2.54
N PRO A 157 16.72 12.67 -3.01
CA PRO A 157 17.25 12.68 -4.36
C PRO A 157 18.16 11.48 -4.64
N ARG A 158 18.26 11.08 -5.92
CA ARG A 158 19.09 9.96 -6.38
C ARG A 158 20.55 10.05 -5.92
N LYS A 159 21.10 11.26 -5.82
CA LYS A 159 22.47 11.54 -5.31
C LYS A 159 22.73 10.89 -3.94
N TYR A 160 21.70 10.78 -3.10
CA TYR A 160 21.79 10.24 -1.74
C TYR A 160 21.42 8.75 -1.66
N THR A 161 20.54 8.28 -2.53
CA THR A 161 20.04 6.89 -2.55
C THR A 161 20.90 5.97 -3.43
N LYS A 162 21.66 6.53 -4.38
CA LYS A 162 22.47 5.81 -5.39
C LYS A 162 21.71 4.78 -6.23
N ASN A 163 20.39 4.76 -6.16
CA ASN A 163 19.57 3.87 -6.95
C ASN A 163 19.69 4.18 -8.45
N PRO A 164 19.60 3.17 -9.33
CA PRO A 164 19.37 3.40 -10.75
C PRO A 164 18.10 4.24 -10.99
N VAL A 165 18.06 4.95 -12.13
CA VAL A 165 16.94 5.85 -12.46
C VAL A 165 15.59 5.13 -12.42
N LEU A 166 15.51 3.93 -13.01
CA LEU A 166 14.29 3.10 -13.02
C LEU A 166 13.83 2.73 -11.61
N THR A 167 14.75 2.26 -10.76
CA THR A 167 14.46 1.95 -9.36
C THR A 167 14.00 3.18 -8.59
N GLN A 168 14.66 4.33 -8.77
CA GLN A 168 14.28 5.57 -8.08
C GLN A 168 12.88 6.05 -8.49
N LYS A 169 12.51 5.92 -9.78
CA LYS A 169 11.15 6.23 -10.26
C LYS A 169 10.12 5.34 -9.59
N LYS A 170 10.37 4.02 -9.52
CA LYS A 170 9.46 3.06 -8.88
C LYS A 170 9.37 3.27 -7.36
N VAL A 171 10.48 3.59 -6.67
CA VAL A 171 10.46 4.01 -5.25
C VAL A 171 9.57 5.23 -5.06
N LYS A 172 9.71 6.25 -5.92
CA LYS A 172 8.88 7.45 -5.86
C LYS A 172 7.39 7.11 -6.03
N GLU A 173 7.06 6.27 -7.01
CA GLU A 173 5.69 5.79 -7.23
C GLU A 173 5.13 5.03 -6.01
N CYS A 174 5.88 4.09 -5.43
CA CYS A 174 5.46 3.37 -4.22
C CYS A 174 5.24 4.32 -3.02
N ILE A 175 6.10 5.32 -2.84
CA ILE A 175 5.91 6.35 -1.79
C ILE A 175 4.64 7.16 -2.06
N HIS A 176 4.35 7.54 -3.31
CA HIS A 176 3.12 8.25 -3.64
C HIS A 176 1.88 7.40 -3.39
N ARG A 177 1.87 6.12 -3.78
CA ARG A 177 0.75 5.21 -3.49
C ARG A 177 0.54 5.03 -1.98
N ALA A 178 1.62 4.81 -1.22
CA ALA A 178 1.55 4.70 0.23
C ALA A 178 1.07 6.01 0.91
N ARG A 179 1.42 7.17 0.31
CA ARG A 179 0.87 8.45 0.73
C ARG A 179 -0.59 8.56 0.45
N GLU A 180 -1.07 8.24 -0.75
CA GLU A 180 -2.49 8.29 -1.11
C GLU A 180 -3.36 7.42 -0.21
N LEU A 181 -2.81 6.33 0.33
CA LEU A 181 -3.42 5.46 1.35
C LEU A 181 -3.28 5.99 2.79
N GLY A 182 -2.62 7.12 2.98
CA GLY A 182 -2.43 7.77 4.28
C GLY A 182 -1.41 7.08 5.18
N LEU A 183 -0.66 6.10 4.69
CA LEU A 183 0.32 5.33 5.47
C LEU A 183 1.67 6.02 5.61
N LEU A 184 1.93 7.02 4.76
CA LEU A 184 3.10 7.89 4.82
C LEU A 184 2.67 9.35 4.80
N GLU A 185 3.45 10.19 5.47
CA GLU A 185 3.27 11.64 5.43
C GLU A 185 3.64 12.22 4.07
N TYR A 186 2.96 13.31 3.68
CA TYR A 186 3.37 14.12 2.54
C TYR A 186 4.62 14.93 2.90
N ILE A 187 4.52 16.25 2.92
CA ILE A 187 5.57 17.17 3.33
C ILE A 187 5.02 17.88 4.56
N LYS A 188 5.80 17.90 5.63
CA LYS A 188 5.50 18.68 6.84
C LYS A 188 5.89 20.13 6.64
#